data_AF-A0A249JXW9-F1
#
_entry.id   AF-A0A249JXW9-F1
#
_cell.length_a   1.000
_cell.length_b   1.000
_cell.length_c   1.000
_cell.angle_alpha   90.00
_cell.angle_beta   90.00
_cell.angle_gamma   90.00
#
_symmetry.space_group_name_H-M   'P 1'
#
loop_
_entity.id
_entity.type
_entity.pdbx_description
1 polymer ?
#
loop_
_entity_poly.entity_id
_entity_poly.type
_entity_poly.pdbx_seq_one_letter_code
_entity_poly.pdbx_strand_id
1 'polypeptide(L)'
;MFPGLGTVINIGAILIGSLVGIFIGKKLNDKLRNLITDVLGCVTVISAADALTSYWGSNLQDAMPKGWPILVIVFSLLVGALIGSWLKIEDQLEMIGIKLKSRLNRTGESTFVEGFVSASLIFVIGPLAILGSISDGMGSGIDQLVLKSTLDGFTSIAFAASLGIGVALSSLPVGIYQFAWTVVGLYLGSILADYQIAAMTAVGGVLLIGISLRLLKIKEMAVANLLPALAIAPLFALLAHQYI
;
A
#
# COMPACT_ATOMS: atom_id res chain seq x y z
N MET A 1 -18.34 -5.25 -3.79
CA MET A 1 -17.18 -5.88 -4.47
C MET A 1 -16.71 -7.04 -3.60
N PHE A 2 -16.09 -8.08 -4.16
CA PHE A 2 -15.58 -9.18 -3.32
C PHE A 2 -14.20 -8.79 -2.74
N PRO A 3 -13.87 -9.21 -1.51
CA PRO A 3 -12.57 -8.94 -0.90
C PRO A 3 -11.43 -9.56 -1.71
N GLY A 4 -10.42 -8.76 -2.04
CA GLY A 4 -9.26 -9.16 -2.85
C GLY A 4 -9.38 -8.80 -4.33
N LEU A 5 -10.45 -8.10 -4.74
CA LEU A 5 -10.60 -7.61 -6.11
C LEU A 5 -9.47 -6.65 -6.49
N GLY A 6 -8.98 -5.82 -5.56
CA GLY A 6 -7.85 -4.93 -5.82
C GLY A 6 -6.56 -5.71 -6.11
N THR A 7 -6.35 -6.85 -5.45
CA THR A 7 -5.22 -7.75 -5.72
C THR A 7 -5.33 -8.38 -7.10
N VAL A 8 -6.52 -8.81 -7.50
CA VAL A 8 -6.77 -9.35 -8.85
C VAL A 8 -6.50 -8.30 -9.92
N ILE A 9 -6.94 -7.05 -9.70
CA ILE A 9 -6.64 -5.93 -10.60
C ILE A 9 -5.13 -5.71 -10.71
N ASN A 10 -4.39 -5.80 -9.60
CA ASN A 10 -2.93 -5.62 -9.62
C ASN A 10 -2.22 -6.72 -10.39
N ILE A 11 -2.58 -7.98 -10.13
CA ILE A 11 -2.08 -9.14 -10.89
C ILE A 11 -2.35 -8.94 -12.39
N GLY A 12 -3.57 -8.57 -12.75
CA GLY A 12 -3.96 -8.28 -14.12
C GLY A 12 -3.14 -7.15 -14.74
N ALA A 13 -2.94 -6.05 -14.01
CA ALA A 13 -2.15 -4.91 -14.47
C ALA A 13 -0.69 -5.28 -14.73
N ILE A 14 -0.07 -6.08 -13.86
CA ILE A 14 1.31 -6.58 -14.05
C ILE A 14 1.39 -7.50 -15.27
N LEU A 15 0.44 -8.42 -15.45
CA LEU A 15 0.43 -9.35 -16.57
C LEU A 15 0.24 -8.62 -17.91
N ILE A 16 -0.77 -7.75 -17.99
CA ILE A 16 -1.06 -6.95 -19.19
C ILE A 16 0.11 -6.01 -19.48
N GLY A 17 0.59 -5.28 -18.47
CA GLY A 17 1.72 -4.37 -18.63
C GLY A 17 2.99 -5.09 -19.09
N SER A 18 3.27 -6.28 -18.54
CA SER A 18 4.41 -7.08 -18.97
C SER A 18 4.28 -7.54 -20.43
N LEU A 19 3.10 -8.05 -20.84
CA LEU A 19 2.84 -8.44 -22.23
C LEU A 19 3.05 -7.26 -23.17
N VAL A 20 2.45 -6.11 -22.85
CA VAL A 20 2.60 -4.87 -23.62
C VAL A 20 4.07 -4.45 -23.70
N GLY A 21 4.81 -4.51 -22.60
CA GLY A 21 6.24 -4.18 -22.54
C GLY A 21 7.10 -5.04 -23.47
N ILE A 22 6.81 -6.34 -23.54
CA ILE A 22 7.52 -7.28 -24.42
C ILE A 22 7.27 -6.95 -25.90
N PHE A 23 6.04 -6.59 -26.26
CA PHE A 23 5.70 -6.26 -27.65
C PHE A 23 6.16 -4.87 -28.08
N ILE A 24 6.08 -3.87 -27.19
CA ILE A 24 6.45 -2.47 -27.49
C ILE A 24 7.97 -2.25 -27.44
N GLY A 25 8.72 -3.07 -26.69
CA GLY A 25 10.16 -2.91 -26.52
C GLY A 25 10.56 -1.62 -25.79
N LYS A 26 11.87 -1.28 -25.81
CA LYS A 26 12.51 -0.21 -25.02
C LYS A 26 12.05 1.22 -25.39
N LYS A 27 10.82 1.65 -25.08
CA LYS A 27 10.40 3.05 -25.33
C LYS A 27 9.45 3.69 -24.31
N LEU A 28 9.50 3.32 -23.02
CA LEU A 28 8.93 4.20 -21.99
C LEU A 28 10.00 5.21 -21.54
N ASN A 29 9.85 6.47 -21.97
CA ASN A 29 10.73 7.55 -21.55
C ASN A 29 10.49 7.86 -20.06
N ASP A 30 11.57 8.10 -19.29
CA ASP A 30 11.52 8.47 -17.87
C ASP A 30 10.57 9.64 -17.60
N LYS A 31 10.43 10.57 -18.56
CA LYS A 31 9.45 11.68 -18.48
C LYS A 31 8.01 11.18 -18.31
N LEU A 32 7.59 10.17 -19.07
CA LEU A 32 6.24 9.61 -18.98
C LEU A 32 6.04 8.89 -17.65
N ARG A 33 7.04 8.13 -17.19
CA ARG A 33 6.99 7.44 -15.89
C ARG A 33 6.88 8.42 -14.72
N ASN A 34 7.64 9.51 -14.75
CA ASN A 34 7.53 10.58 -13.75
C ASN A 34 6.14 11.23 -13.79
N LEU A 35 5.65 11.63 -14.96
CA LEU A 35 4.33 12.25 -15.09
C LEU A 35 3.20 11.34 -14.59
N ILE A 36 3.26 10.03 -14.87
CA ILE A 36 2.31 9.04 -14.36
C ILE A 36 2.38 8.98 -12.83
N THR A 37 3.59 8.94 -12.27
CA THR A 37 3.79 8.92 -10.81
C THR A 37 3.21 10.19 -10.17
N ASP A 38 3.40 11.35 -10.81
CA ASP A 38 2.84 12.63 -10.35
C ASP A 38 1.31 12.61 -10.37
N VAL A 39 0.69 12.16 -11.47
CA VAL A 39 -0.77 12.01 -11.59
C VAL A 39 -1.31 11.06 -10.52
N LEU A 40 -0.63 9.94 -10.28
CA LEU A 40 -1.01 8.98 -9.25
C LEU A 40 -0.85 9.58 -7.85
N GLY A 41 0.18 10.39 -7.61
CA GLY A 41 0.31 11.20 -6.41
C GLY A 41 -0.90 12.11 -6.18
N CYS A 42 -1.38 12.82 -7.22
CA CYS A 42 -2.59 13.63 -7.15
C CYS A 42 -3.85 12.79 -6.86
N VAL A 43 -4.03 11.65 -7.52
CA VAL A 43 -5.16 10.74 -7.26
C VAL A 43 -5.10 10.17 -5.84
N THR A 44 -3.90 9.92 -5.31
CA THR A 44 -3.70 9.48 -3.92
C THR A 44 -4.21 10.52 -2.92
N VAL A 45 -4.09 11.82 -3.21
CA VAL A 45 -4.68 12.89 -2.37
C VAL A 45 -6.21 12.76 -2.35
N ILE A 46 -6.84 12.41 -3.46
CA ILE A 46 -8.30 12.21 -3.52
C ILE A 46 -8.69 11.02 -2.64
N SER A 47 -8.00 9.88 -2.75
CA SER A 47 -8.23 8.72 -1.89
C SER A 47 -7.96 9.01 -0.41
N ALA A 48 -6.95 9.85 -0.11
CA ALA A 48 -6.66 10.29 1.25
C ALA A 48 -7.80 11.14 1.80
N ALA A 49 -8.32 12.09 1.01
CA ALA A 49 -9.44 12.94 1.39
C ALA A 49 -10.71 12.12 1.63
N ASP A 50 -10.99 11.14 0.78
CA ASP A 50 -12.12 10.21 0.93
C ASP A 50 -12.00 9.41 2.24
N ALA A 51 -10.85 8.77 2.48
CA ALA A 51 -10.62 8.04 3.73
C ALA A 51 -10.73 8.94 4.98
N LEU A 52 -10.25 10.18 4.89
CA LEU A 52 -10.35 11.16 5.97
C LEU A 52 -11.78 11.58 6.29
N THR A 53 -12.75 11.42 5.37
CA THR A 53 -14.16 11.69 5.69
C THR A 53 -14.66 10.84 6.87
N SER A 54 -14.05 9.65 7.09
CA SER A 54 -14.35 8.79 8.25
C SER A 54 -14.10 9.48 9.59
N TYR A 55 -13.21 10.48 9.64
CA TYR A 55 -13.01 11.27 10.85
C TYR A 55 -14.26 12.07 11.24
N TRP A 56 -14.98 12.64 10.27
CA TRP A 56 -16.19 13.42 10.50
C TRP A 56 -17.47 12.58 10.54
N GLY A 57 -17.39 11.27 10.28
CA GLY A 57 -18.53 10.38 10.30
C GLY A 57 -19.12 10.20 11.71
N SER A 58 -20.45 10.10 11.78
CA SER A 58 -21.19 9.83 13.03
C SER A 58 -20.69 8.56 13.73
N ASN A 59 -20.33 7.54 12.94
CA ASN A 59 -19.79 6.27 13.46
C ASN A 59 -18.57 6.47 14.36
N LEU A 60 -17.73 7.48 14.11
CA LEU A 60 -16.57 7.78 14.95
C LEU A 60 -16.88 8.87 15.98
N GLN A 61 -17.54 9.94 15.56
CA GLN A 61 -17.78 11.12 16.40
C GLN A 61 -18.76 10.85 17.55
N ASP A 62 -19.83 10.08 17.30
CA ASP A 62 -20.82 9.75 18.32
C ASP A 62 -20.37 8.58 19.21
N ALA A 63 -19.34 7.85 18.76
CA ALA A 63 -18.75 6.72 19.46
C ALA A 63 -17.61 7.14 20.42
N MET A 64 -17.45 8.43 20.73
CA MET A 64 -16.49 8.93 21.72
C MET A 64 -16.94 10.26 22.35
N PRO A 65 -16.35 10.67 23.50
CA PRO A 65 -16.52 12.02 24.02
C PRO A 65 -16.06 13.08 23.02
N LYS A 66 -16.69 14.26 23.05
CA LYS A 66 -16.38 15.37 22.14
C LYS A 66 -14.89 15.75 22.21
N GLY A 67 -14.25 15.83 21.04
CA GLY A 67 -12.84 16.17 20.92
C GLY A 67 -11.86 15.01 21.17
N TRP A 68 -12.33 13.81 21.52
CA TRP A 68 -11.48 12.64 21.68
C TRP A 68 -11.13 11.92 20.37
N PRO A 69 -11.97 11.90 19.31
CA PRO A 69 -11.60 11.25 18.04
C PRO A 69 -10.27 11.73 17.45
N ILE A 70 -9.97 13.04 17.55
CA ILE A 70 -8.69 13.58 17.08
C ILE A 70 -7.52 13.12 17.95
N LEU A 71 -7.72 12.96 19.26
CA LEU A 71 -6.70 12.43 20.16
C LEU A 71 -6.39 10.97 19.81
N VAL A 72 -7.41 10.16 19.52
CA VAL A 72 -7.23 8.78 19.07
C VAL A 72 -6.37 8.73 17.82
N ILE A 73 -6.65 9.56 16.81
CA ILE A 73 -5.86 9.61 15.57
C ILE A 73 -4.41 10.04 15.85
N VAL A 74 -4.22 11.16 16.56
CA VAL A 74 -2.89 11.71 16.84
C VAL A 74 -2.05 10.74 17.67
N PHE A 75 -2.59 10.20 18.77
CA PHE A 75 -1.85 9.26 19.59
C PHE A 75 -1.58 7.94 18.85
N SER A 76 -2.50 7.45 18.02
CA SER A 76 -2.25 6.25 17.20
C SER A 76 -1.10 6.47 16.23
N LEU A 77 -1.05 7.63 15.57
CA LEU A 77 0.06 8.00 14.68
C LEU A 77 1.37 8.16 15.43
N LEU A 78 1.38 8.83 16.59
CA LEU A 78 2.60 9.04 17.37
C LEU A 78 3.15 7.73 17.94
N VAL A 79 2.31 6.91 18.58
CA VAL A 79 2.74 5.62 19.11
C VAL A 79 3.10 4.67 17.98
N GLY A 80 2.34 4.69 16.87
CA GLY A 80 2.65 3.93 15.67
C GLY A 80 4.01 4.31 15.08
N ALA A 81 4.31 5.60 14.99
CA ALA A 81 5.60 6.11 14.53
C ALA A 81 6.74 5.71 15.47
N LEU A 82 6.54 5.77 16.78
CA LEU A 82 7.53 5.33 17.77
C LEU A 82 7.85 3.85 17.62
N ILE A 83 6.81 2.99 17.57
CA ILE A 83 6.97 1.55 17.40
C ILE A 83 7.61 1.23 16.05
N GLY A 84 7.10 1.80 14.96
CA GLY A 84 7.61 1.53 13.63
C GLY A 84 9.04 2.03 13.39
N SER A 85 9.41 3.17 13.98
CA SER A 85 10.78 3.68 13.93
C SER A 85 11.73 2.86 14.80
N TRP A 86 11.27 2.39 15.96
CA TRP A 86 12.07 1.49 16.82
C TRP A 86 12.30 0.13 16.13
N LEU A 87 11.27 -0.40 15.48
CA LEU A 87 11.37 -1.60 14.65
C LEU A 87 12.10 -1.35 13.32
N LYS A 88 12.27 -0.10 12.90
CA LYS A 88 12.86 0.27 11.59
C LYS A 88 12.15 -0.42 10.43
N ILE A 89 10.81 -0.39 10.41
CA ILE A 89 10.00 -1.13 9.43
C ILE A 89 10.39 -0.74 7.99
N GLU A 90 10.54 0.56 7.71
CA GLU A 90 10.93 1.05 6.39
C GLU A 90 12.30 0.52 5.97
N ASP A 91 13.31 0.67 6.83
CA ASP A 91 14.67 0.19 6.56
C ASP A 91 14.71 -1.33 6.35
N GLN A 92 13.90 -2.08 7.12
CA GLN A 92 13.80 -3.53 6.98
C GLN A 92 13.19 -3.91 5.63
N LEU A 93 12.11 -3.25 5.20
CA LEU A 93 11.49 -3.49 3.90
C LEU A 93 12.48 -3.20 2.76
N GLU A 94 13.23 -2.10 2.86
CA GLU A 94 14.27 -1.76 1.88
C GLU A 94 15.41 -2.80 1.88
N MET A 95 15.92 -3.17 3.05
CA MET A 95 16.98 -4.15 3.23
C MET A 95 16.58 -5.55 2.76
N ILE A 96 15.33 -5.96 2.95
CA ILE A 96 14.79 -7.22 2.41
C ILE A 96 14.87 -7.19 0.90
N GLY A 97 14.47 -6.09 0.26
CA GLY A 97 14.62 -5.88 -1.18
C GLY A 97 16.07 -6.03 -1.64
N ILE A 98 17.00 -5.35 -0.99
CA ILE A 98 18.43 -5.39 -1.36
C ILE A 98 19.01 -6.80 -1.15
N LYS A 99 18.71 -7.46 -0.02
CA LYS A 99 19.21 -8.80 0.30
C LYS A 99 18.66 -9.87 -0.62
N LEU A 100 17.37 -9.86 -0.94
CA LEU A 100 16.81 -10.83 -1.89
C LEU A 100 17.38 -10.59 -3.29
N LYS A 101 17.44 -9.34 -3.75
CA LYS A 101 18.02 -9.01 -5.06
C LYS A 101 19.46 -9.50 -5.17
N SER A 102 20.29 -9.24 -4.15
CA SER A 102 21.70 -9.64 -4.14
C SER A 102 21.94 -11.14 -3.95
N ARG A 103 21.05 -11.87 -3.26
CA ARG A 103 21.13 -13.33 -3.12
C ARG A 103 20.71 -14.08 -4.38
N LEU A 104 19.77 -13.53 -5.12
CA LEU A 104 19.24 -14.15 -6.34
C LEU A 104 20.05 -13.74 -7.58
N ASN A 105 20.59 -12.52 -7.65
CA ASN A 105 21.51 -12.10 -8.73
C ASN A 105 22.90 -12.77 -8.69
N ARG A 106 23.06 -13.91 -8.02
CA ARG A 106 24.35 -14.50 -7.66
C ARG A 106 24.80 -15.65 -8.57
N THR A 107 24.35 -15.76 -9.82
CA THR A 107 24.87 -16.80 -10.74
C THR A 107 24.44 -16.58 -12.19
N GLY A 108 25.12 -15.74 -12.99
CA GLY A 108 25.01 -15.73 -14.47
C GLY A 108 23.59 -15.96 -15.03
N GLU A 109 22.56 -15.43 -14.39
CA GLU A 109 21.20 -15.94 -14.55
C GLU A 109 20.60 -15.44 -15.86
N SER A 110 19.74 -16.27 -16.47
CA SER A 110 18.97 -15.86 -17.64
C SER A 110 18.19 -14.57 -17.35
N THR A 111 18.08 -13.68 -18.33
CA THR A 111 17.33 -12.41 -18.26
C THR A 111 15.91 -12.58 -17.67
N PHE A 112 15.33 -13.77 -17.85
CA PHE A 112 14.09 -14.20 -17.22
C PHE A 112 14.13 -14.15 -15.68
N VAL A 113 15.13 -14.75 -15.02
CA VAL A 113 15.19 -14.81 -13.56
C VAL A 113 15.47 -13.41 -13.00
N GLU A 114 16.37 -12.66 -13.62
CA GLU A 114 16.65 -11.27 -13.24
C GLU A 114 15.37 -10.40 -13.31
N GLY A 115 14.59 -10.55 -14.39
CA GLY A 115 13.30 -9.88 -14.57
C GLY A 115 12.28 -10.26 -13.50
N PHE A 116 12.13 -11.56 -13.22
CA PHE A 116 11.24 -12.08 -12.18
C PHE A 116 11.60 -11.52 -10.80
N VAL A 117 12.86 -11.63 -10.40
CA VAL A 117 13.34 -11.22 -9.08
C VAL A 117 13.22 -9.71 -8.90
N SER A 118 13.73 -8.94 -9.86
CA SER A 118 13.75 -7.48 -9.75
C SER A 118 12.33 -6.90 -9.68
N ALA A 119 11.42 -7.39 -10.52
CA ALA A 119 10.03 -6.95 -10.53
C ALA A 119 9.29 -7.38 -9.25
N SER A 120 9.45 -8.62 -8.80
CA SER A 120 8.80 -9.13 -7.58
C SER A 120 9.14 -8.29 -6.37
N LEU A 121 10.41 -7.91 -6.22
CA LEU A 121 10.86 -7.11 -5.10
C LEU A 121 10.29 -5.70 -5.14
N ILE A 122 10.34 -5.05 -6.28
CA ILE A 122 9.86 -3.67 -6.42
C ILE A 122 8.34 -3.60 -6.25
N PHE A 123 7.60 -4.58 -6.76
CA PHE A 123 6.14 -4.58 -6.64
C PHE A 123 5.66 -5.01 -5.25
N VAL A 124 6.34 -5.93 -4.56
CA VAL A 124 5.93 -6.33 -3.21
C VAL A 124 6.27 -5.25 -2.18
N ILE A 125 7.39 -4.55 -2.35
CA ILE A 125 7.88 -3.59 -1.36
C ILE A 125 7.15 -2.25 -1.53
N GLY A 126 6.12 -2.05 -0.70
CA GLY A 126 5.47 -0.75 -0.60
C GLY A 126 4.38 -0.70 0.47
N PRO A 127 4.26 0.43 1.19
CA PRO A 127 3.22 0.58 2.22
C PRO A 127 1.81 0.49 1.64
N LEU A 128 1.60 0.90 0.38
CA LEU A 128 0.32 0.76 -0.34
C LEU A 128 -0.12 -0.70 -0.51
N ALA A 129 0.83 -1.64 -0.60
CA ALA A 129 0.49 -3.06 -0.71
C ALA A 129 -0.16 -3.58 0.57
N ILE A 130 0.32 -3.11 1.73
CA ILE A 130 -0.19 -3.52 3.04
C ILE A 130 -1.50 -2.79 3.34
N LEU A 131 -1.48 -1.45 3.31
CA LEU A 131 -2.64 -0.62 3.64
C LEU A 131 -3.81 -0.92 2.70
N GLY A 132 -3.54 -1.05 1.39
CA GLY A 132 -4.57 -1.31 0.40
C GLY A 132 -5.18 -2.71 0.52
N SER A 133 -4.37 -3.73 0.80
CA SER A 133 -4.86 -5.10 0.96
C SER A 133 -5.70 -5.26 2.22
N ILE A 134 -5.30 -4.62 3.33
CA ILE A 134 -6.10 -4.59 4.56
C ILE A 134 -7.44 -3.88 4.30
N SER A 135 -7.43 -2.72 3.61
CA SER A 135 -8.65 -1.99 3.25
C SER A 135 -9.60 -2.80 2.37
N ASP A 136 -9.08 -3.46 1.33
CA ASP A 136 -9.87 -4.35 0.46
C ASP A 136 -10.47 -5.51 1.27
N GLY A 137 -9.67 -6.12 2.14
CA GLY A 137 -10.11 -7.20 3.03
C GLY A 137 -11.24 -6.78 3.97
N MET A 138 -11.18 -5.58 4.55
CA MET A 138 -12.21 -5.05 5.43
C MET A 138 -13.46 -4.55 4.69
N GLY A 139 -13.40 -4.46 3.35
CA GLY A 139 -14.46 -3.87 2.55
C GLY A 139 -14.53 -2.35 2.60
N SER A 140 -13.49 -1.67 3.10
CA SER A 140 -13.41 -0.19 3.16
C SER A 140 -13.01 0.46 1.83
N GLY A 141 -12.85 -0.32 0.77
CA GLY A 141 -12.56 0.15 -0.59
C GLY A 141 -11.23 -0.35 -1.15
N ILE A 142 -11.06 -0.22 -2.46
CA ILE A 142 -9.91 -0.75 -3.20
C ILE A 142 -9.01 0.33 -3.81
N ASP A 143 -9.27 1.61 -3.57
CA ASP A 143 -8.63 2.72 -4.30
C ASP A 143 -7.10 2.68 -4.22
N GLN A 144 -6.58 2.30 -3.06
CA GLN A 144 -5.15 2.18 -2.82
C GLN A 144 -4.51 1.04 -3.62
N LEU A 145 -5.23 -0.07 -3.80
CA LEU A 145 -4.80 -1.17 -4.65
C LEU A 145 -4.94 -0.83 -6.12
N VAL A 146 -5.95 -0.05 -6.53
CA VAL A 146 -6.09 0.46 -7.90
C VAL A 146 -4.95 1.41 -8.25
N LEU A 147 -4.63 2.34 -7.35
CA LEU A 147 -3.49 3.23 -7.46
C LEU A 147 -2.19 2.42 -7.63
N LYS A 148 -1.98 1.44 -6.75
CA LYS A 148 -0.84 0.53 -6.83
C LYS A 148 -0.81 -0.26 -8.14
N SER A 149 -1.96 -0.79 -8.57
CA SER A 149 -2.08 -1.54 -9.83
C SER A 149 -1.66 -0.72 -11.03
N THR A 150 -1.97 0.57 -11.01
CA THR A 150 -1.54 1.49 -12.06
C THR A 150 -0.02 1.68 -12.02
N LEU A 151 0.58 1.91 -10.84
CA LEU A 151 2.04 2.05 -10.69
C LEU A 151 2.79 0.79 -11.15
N ASP A 152 2.37 -0.37 -10.67
CA ASP A 152 2.98 -1.66 -10.98
C ASP A 152 2.77 -2.01 -12.46
N GLY A 153 1.57 -1.75 -13.01
CA GLY A 153 1.26 -1.93 -14.42
C GLY A 153 2.20 -1.14 -15.34
N PHE A 154 2.34 0.17 -15.13
CA PHE A 154 3.27 0.98 -15.94
C PHE A 154 4.74 0.60 -15.73
N THR A 155 5.13 0.26 -14.50
CA THR A 155 6.50 -0.18 -14.21
C THR A 155 6.81 -1.53 -14.86
N SER A 156 5.81 -2.44 -14.92
CA SER A 156 5.95 -3.74 -15.57
C SER A 156 6.15 -3.63 -17.08
N ILE A 157 5.54 -2.64 -17.75
CA ILE A 157 5.82 -2.34 -19.17
C ILE A 157 7.31 -2.03 -19.36
N ALA A 158 7.85 -1.11 -18.56
CA ALA A 158 9.24 -0.68 -18.67
C ALA A 158 10.24 -1.81 -18.35
N PHE A 159 9.95 -2.60 -17.32
CA PHE A 159 10.80 -3.73 -16.94
C PHE A 159 10.71 -4.86 -17.94
N ALA A 160 9.52 -5.24 -18.41
CA ALA A 160 9.37 -6.34 -19.34
C ALA A 160 9.96 -6.02 -20.73
N ALA A 161 9.95 -4.74 -21.14
CA ALA A 161 10.67 -4.26 -22.32
C ALA A 161 12.19 -4.47 -22.26
N SER A 162 12.77 -4.57 -21.05
CA SER A 162 14.21 -4.68 -20.83
C SER A 162 14.65 -6.08 -20.37
N LEU A 163 13.83 -6.73 -19.55
CA LEU A 163 14.11 -7.99 -18.84
C LEU A 163 13.21 -9.15 -19.30
N GLY A 164 12.29 -8.90 -20.23
CA GLY A 164 11.46 -9.92 -20.86
C GLY A 164 10.36 -10.49 -19.97
N ILE A 165 9.90 -11.69 -20.33
CA ILE A 165 8.70 -12.35 -19.77
C ILE A 165 8.82 -12.70 -18.28
N GLY A 166 10.03 -12.74 -17.72
CA GLY A 166 10.25 -12.95 -16.29
C GLY A 166 9.46 -11.99 -15.40
N VAL A 167 9.27 -10.75 -15.85
CA VAL A 167 8.50 -9.72 -15.15
C VAL A 167 7.03 -10.13 -14.94
N ALA A 168 6.40 -10.82 -15.90
CA ALA A 168 5.01 -11.26 -15.76
C ALA A 168 4.85 -12.26 -14.58
N LEU A 169 5.86 -13.09 -14.33
CA LEU A 169 5.85 -14.07 -13.24
C LEU A 169 5.90 -13.41 -11.85
N SER A 170 6.33 -12.14 -11.76
CA SER A 170 6.32 -11.39 -10.49
C SER A 170 4.92 -11.13 -9.93
N SER A 171 3.88 -11.28 -10.75
CA SER A 171 2.49 -11.25 -10.30
C SER A 171 2.17 -12.32 -9.24
N LEU A 172 2.90 -13.46 -9.23
CA LEU A 172 2.71 -14.52 -8.25
C LEU A 172 3.10 -14.11 -6.82
N PRO A 173 4.35 -13.69 -6.54
CA PRO A 173 4.71 -13.26 -5.19
C PRO A 173 3.93 -12.02 -4.75
N VAL A 174 3.59 -11.10 -5.68
CA VAL A 174 2.72 -9.95 -5.40
C VAL A 174 1.34 -10.42 -4.96
N GLY A 175 0.72 -11.33 -5.71
CA GLY A 175 -0.58 -11.90 -5.39
C GLY A 175 -0.59 -12.60 -4.03
N ILE A 176 0.39 -13.47 -3.77
CA ILE A 176 0.51 -14.16 -2.47
C ILE A 176 0.62 -13.15 -1.33
N TYR A 177 1.49 -12.15 -1.48
CA TYR A 177 1.71 -11.14 -0.45
C TYR A 177 0.46 -10.29 -0.19
N GLN A 178 -0.20 -9.81 -1.24
CA GLN A 178 -1.40 -8.98 -1.10
C GLN A 178 -2.58 -9.79 -0.55
N PHE A 179 -2.84 -11.00 -1.07
CA PHE A 179 -3.91 -11.84 -0.55
C PHE A 179 -3.71 -12.21 0.93
N ALA A 180 -2.46 -12.43 1.38
CA ALA A 180 -2.18 -12.66 2.79
C ALA A 180 -2.66 -11.48 3.65
N TRP A 181 -2.38 -10.24 3.23
CA TRP A 181 -2.87 -9.04 3.91
C TRP A 181 -4.39 -8.81 3.75
N THR A 182 -4.97 -9.19 2.62
CA THR A 182 -6.43 -9.17 2.43
C THR A 182 -7.14 -10.12 3.40
N VAL A 183 -6.58 -11.31 3.66
CA VAL A 183 -7.12 -12.23 4.66
C VAL A 183 -7.04 -11.64 6.07
N VAL A 184 -5.95 -10.94 6.40
CA VAL A 184 -5.86 -10.19 7.66
C VAL A 184 -6.96 -9.12 7.73
N GLY A 185 -7.17 -8.36 6.64
CA GLY A 185 -8.24 -7.38 6.55
C GLY A 185 -9.64 -7.98 6.73
N LEU A 186 -9.92 -9.12 6.09
CA LEU A 186 -11.18 -9.86 6.25
C LEU A 186 -11.46 -10.20 7.71
N TYR A 187 -10.46 -10.73 8.41
CA TYR A 187 -10.59 -11.07 9.83
C TYR A 187 -10.81 -9.82 10.69
N LEU A 188 -10.06 -8.74 10.44
CA LEU A 188 -10.24 -7.46 11.13
C LEU A 188 -11.63 -6.88 10.92
N GLY A 189 -12.14 -6.89 9.68
CA GLY A 189 -13.48 -6.39 9.35
C GLY A 189 -14.61 -7.20 10.00
N SER A 190 -14.37 -8.46 10.35
CA SER A 190 -15.35 -9.30 11.05
C SER A 190 -15.36 -9.15 12.57
N ILE A 191 -14.31 -8.58 13.16
CA ILE A 191 -14.12 -8.50 14.62
C ILE A 191 -14.25 -7.06 15.12
N LEU A 192 -13.80 -6.09 14.33
CA LEU A 192 -13.82 -4.69 14.72
C LEU A 192 -15.22 -4.10 14.55
N ALA A 193 -15.60 -3.27 15.50
CA ALA A 193 -16.82 -2.46 15.39
C ALA A 193 -16.65 -1.32 14.37
N ASP A 194 -17.76 -0.80 13.84
CA ASP A 194 -17.76 0.25 12.82
C ASP A 194 -16.94 1.49 13.21
N TYR A 195 -17.00 1.90 14.49
CA TYR A 195 -16.21 3.04 14.99
C TYR A 195 -14.70 2.76 15.02
N GLN A 196 -14.30 1.51 15.25
CA GLN A 196 -12.89 1.09 15.24
C GLN A 196 -12.36 1.04 13.80
N ILE A 197 -13.19 0.55 12.87
CA ILE A 197 -12.88 0.59 11.43
C ILE A 197 -12.78 2.06 10.98
N ALA A 198 -13.72 2.93 11.36
CA ALA A 198 -13.67 4.35 11.03
C ALA A 198 -12.41 5.05 11.56
N ALA A 199 -11.99 4.75 12.79
CA ALA A 199 -10.74 5.26 13.36
C ALA A 199 -9.52 4.82 12.54
N MET A 200 -9.47 3.53 12.17
CA MET A 200 -8.40 2.98 11.36
C MET A 200 -8.38 3.55 9.94
N THR A 201 -9.54 3.74 9.30
CA THR A 201 -9.68 4.36 7.98
C THR A 201 -9.21 5.81 8.02
N ALA A 202 -9.58 6.59 9.05
CA ALA A 202 -9.11 7.96 9.21
C ALA A 202 -7.58 8.04 9.38
N VAL A 203 -6.98 7.16 10.19
CA VAL A 203 -5.51 7.02 10.29
C VAL A 203 -4.91 6.64 8.94
N GLY A 204 -5.51 5.68 8.23
CA GLY A 204 -5.12 5.29 6.88
C GLY A 204 -5.14 6.46 5.89
N GLY A 205 -6.13 7.36 5.98
CA GLY A 205 -6.18 8.60 5.20
C GLY A 205 -4.97 9.51 5.44
N VAL A 206 -4.53 9.65 6.70
CA VAL A 206 -3.29 10.41 7.02
C VAL A 206 -2.05 9.73 6.43
N LEU A 207 -1.97 8.40 6.48
CA LEU A 207 -0.89 7.65 5.83
C LEU A 207 -0.89 7.88 4.31
N LEU A 208 -2.07 7.91 3.67
CA LEU A 208 -2.20 8.19 2.23
C LEU A 208 -1.72 9.60 1.87
N ILE A 209 -1.94 10.61 2.72
CA ILE A 209 -1.32 11.94 2.53
C ILE A 209 0.21 11.82 2.50
N GLY A 210 0.80 11.05 3.42
CA GLY A 210 2.24 10.82 3.43
C GLY A 210 2.73 10.17 2.12
N ILE A 211 1.97 9.21 1.59
CA ILE A 211 2.28 8.52 0.34
C ILE A 211 2.14 9.47 -0.84
N SER A 212 1.09 10.29 -0.91
CA SER A 212 0.90 11.26 -1.99
C SER A 212 2.03 12.28 -2.04
N LEU A 213 2.46 12.80 -0.88
CA LEU A 213 3.57 13.75 -0.80
C LEU A 213 4.89 13.14 -1.27
N ARG A 214 5.11 11.86 -1.00
CA ARG A 214 6.27 11.10 -1.47
C ARG A 214 6.21 10.89 -2.99
N LEU A 215 5.06 10.47 -3.52
CA LEU A 215 4.87 10.26 -4.97
C LEU A 215 5.08 11.56 -5.76
N LEU A 216 4.58 12.68 -5.25
CA LEU A 216 4.76 14.02 -5.82
C LEU A 216 6.16 14.61 -5.58
N LYS A 217 7.04 13.89 -4.88
CA LYS A 217 8.40 14.34 -4.51
C LYS A 217 8.41 15.69 -3.76
N ILE A 218 7.34 15.98 -3.01
CA ILE A 218 7.23 17.18 -2.18
C ILE A 218 7.90 16.96 -0.83
N LYS A 219 7.66 15.80 -0.21
CA LYS A 219 8.26 15.43 1.07
C LYS A 219 8.40 13.92 1.19
N GLU A 220 9.62 13.46 1.48
CA GLU A 220 9.87 12.09 1.85
C GLU A 220 9.36 11.85 3.29
N MET A 221 8.43 10.90 3.43
CA MET A 221 7.94 10.42 4.71
C MET A 221 8.15 8.93 4.77
N ALA A 222 8.66 8.46 5.91
CA ALA A 222 8.81 7.03 6.17
C ALA A 222 7.46 6.39 6.52
N VAL A 223 6.54 6.33 5.55
CA VAL A 223 5.15 5.91 5.77
C VAL A 223 5.08 4.47 6.27
N ALA A 224 6.04 3.61 5.91
CA ALA A 224 6.05 2.24 6.41
C ALA A 224 6.22 2.19 7.94
N ASN A 225 6.94 3.15 8.53
CA ASN A 225 7.07 3.27 9.98
C ASN A 225 5.78 3.74 10.66
N LEU A 226 4.79 4.24 9.91
CA LEU A 226 3.47 4.61 10.43
C LEU A 226 2.46 3.46 10.39
N LEU A 227 2.74 2.36 9.69
CA LEU A 227 1.81 1.22 9.56
C LEU A 227 1.31 0.65 10.91
N PRO A 228 2.12 0.58 12.00
CA PRO A 228 1.61 0.13 13.30
C PRO A 228 0.47 1.00 13.84
N ALA A 229 0.35 2.27 13.40
CA ALA A 229 -0.76 3.14 13.79
C ALA A 229 -2.13 2.56 13.40
N LEU A 230 -2.21 1.79 12.31
CA LEU A 230 -3.45 1.14 11.87
C LEU A 230 -3.93 0.10 12.88
N ALA A 231 -3.00 -0.63 13.52
CA ALA A 231 -3.34 -1.59 14.56
C ALA A 231 -3.68 -0.92 15.90
N ILE A 232 -3.07 0.24 16.17
CA ILE A 232 -3.29 1.00 17.42
C ILE A 232 -4.61 1.77 17.38
N ALA A 233 -4.99 2.32 16.24
CA ALA A 233 -6.23 3.07 16.04
C ALA A 233 -7.49 2.38 16.61
N PRO A 234 -7.79 1.11 16.26
CA PRO A 234 -8.96 0.42 16.81
C PRO A 234 -8.86 0.17 18.32
N LEU A 235 -7.64 0.02 18.88
CA LEU A 235 -7.44 -0.19 20.32
C LEU A 235 -7.66 1.10 21.11
N PHE A 236 -7.10 2.21 20.65
CA PHE A 236 -7.34 3.52 21.26
C PHE A 236 -8.78 3.96 21.09
N ALA A 237 -9.42 3.59 19.97
CA ALA A 237 -10.83 3.83 19.80
C ALA A 237 -11.68 3.05 20.81
N LEU A 238 -11.37 1.78 21.03
CA LEU A 238 -12.04 0.95 22.04
C LEU A 238 -11.88 1.54 23.45
N LEU A 239 -10.68 2.01 23.81
CA LEU A 239 -10.42 2.64 25.10
C LEU A 239 -11.22 3.94 25.28
N ALA A 240 -11.24 4.79 24.25
CA ALA A 240 -12.00 6.05 24.28
C ALA A 240 -13.51 5.82 24.37
N HIS A 241 -14.03 4.78 23.70
CA HIS A 241 -15.45 4.43 23.69
C HIS A 241 -16.00 4.09 25.09
N GLN A 242 -15.16 3.60 26.01
CA GLN A 242 -15.55 3.29 27.38
C GLN A 242 -15.95 4.51 28.22
N TYR A 243 -15.66 5.72 27.74
CA TYR A 243 -15.91 6.98 28.46
C TYR A 243 -17.08 7.79 27.88
N ILE A 244 -17.89 7.20 26.99
CA ILE A 244 -19.17 7.78 26.55
C ILE A 244 -20.20 7.77 27.67
#